data_AF-A0A366MN94-F1
#
_entry.id   AF-A0A366MN94-F1
#
_cell.length_a   1.000
_cell.length_b   1.000
_cell.length_c   1.000
_cell.angle_alpha   90.00
_cell.angle_beta   90.00
_cell.angle_gamma   90.00
#
_symmetry.space_group_name_H-M   'P 1'
#
loop_
_entity.id
_entity.type
_entity.pdbx_description
1 polymer ?
#
loop_
_entity_poly.entity_id
_entity_poly.type
_entity_poly.pdbx_seq_one_letter_code
_entity_poly.pdbx_strand_id
1 'polypeptide(L)'
;MQFKITDKIKNLEITDIKENLFHYSYDSKTLKSLFKSNISKEEISYLTAYSSFKGEIYENIIYELLLDYAKTNDDIKGFVLKGPYQDKENKFIKSGLLIDRTSQIVFKSAYKDISEFDALFFTEKGLYFVEMSTSKKTSSLNKRLDKKYALLKMIFPHLEINALIVLTVGSTGLRNFPSYATIWVTKDLEDDTLIEEIIFAKKVKNDLQTLKAPNSDKYLEAYSLKYKKFAYFPTLEWILNTSRKNPKFNVDLRFFSSSRMELYFDIYTKLYIGYLSVDEFKKLYSDFDMQVDTQRVIVTLEKVNQTQIDIVYYAKLTNKKLYRLRLENGCEASIKQKEPDGFTNAEVRFFMKVLEEKHLLHLKDIKHLLKNISLIEFKK
;
A
#
# COMPACT_ATOMS: atom_id res chain seq x y z
N MET A 1 -14.33 16.52 12.71
CA MET A 1 -13.33 17.57 12.99
C MET A 1 -12.42 17.68 11.76
N GLN A 2 -12.09 18.89 11.31
CA GLN A 2 -11.17 19.09 10.18
C GLN A 2 -9.98 19.91 10.66
N PHE A 3 -8.78 19.33 10.57
CA PHE A 3 -7.54 20.03 10.93
C PHE A 3 -7.24 21.15 9.94
N LYS A 4 -6.88 22.32 10.46
CA LYS A 4 -6.51 23.48 9.64
C LYS A 4 -5.00 23.50 9.43
N ILE A 5 -4.59 23.68 8.17
CA ILE A 5 -3.19 23.88 7.80
C ILE A 5 -2.70 25.23 8.35
N THR A 6 -1.50 25.25 8.89
CA THR A 6 -0.80 26.49 9.31
C THR A 6 -0.05 27.10 8.15
N ASP A 7 0.25 28.40 8.20
CA ASP A 7 1.09 29.05 7.18
C ASP A 7 2.49 28.43 7.08
N LYS A 8 3.10 28.01 8.21
CA LYS A 8 4.39 27.30 8.24
C LYS A 8 4.40 26.07 7.31
N ILE A 9 3.43 25.17 7.48
CA ILE A 9 3.24 23.98 6.63
C ILE A 9 2.88 24.37 5.19
N LYS A 10 1.96 25.32 5.01
CA LYS A 10 1.49 25.75 3.69
C LYS A 10 2.64 26.29 2.82
N ASN A 11 3.55 27.03 3.42
CA ASN A 11 4.68 27.66 2.75
C ASN A 11 5.97 26.83 2.76
N LEU A 12 5.98 25.66 3.40
CA LEU A 12 7.18 24.84 3.62
C LEU A 12 8.29 25.63 4.33
N GLU A 13 7.97 26.32 5.42
CA GLU A 13 8.95 27.08 6.21
C GLU A 13 9.84 26.13 7.02
N ILE A 14 11.07 25.91 6.55
CA ILE A 14 11.97 24.87 7.07
C ILE A 14 13.09 25.36 7.99
N THR A 15 13.16 26.66 8.31
CA THR A 15 14.30 27.25 9.03
C THR A 15 14.65 26.49 10.31
N ASP A 16 13.65 26.08 11.10
CA ASP A 16 13.85 25.40 12.39
C ASP A 16 14.14 23.90 12.27
N ILE A 17 13.91 23.31 11.09
CA ILE A 17 13.99 21.85 10.87
C ILE A 17 15.05 21.47 9.85
N LYS A 18 15.74 22.45 9.23
CA LYS A 18 16.70 22.23 8.14
C LYS A 18 17.79 21.23 8.53
N GLU A 19 18.32 21.33 9.75
CA GLU A 19 19.35 20.40 10.25
C GLU A 19 18.81 18.97 10.41
N ASN A 20 17.57 18.80 10.90
CA ASN A 20 16.94 17.49 11.09
C ASN A 20 16.88 16.69 9.77
N LEU A 21 16.66 17.38 8.64
CA LEU A 21 16.55 16.75 7.32
C LEU A 21 17.81 15.94 6.97
N PHE A 22 19.00 16.36 7.40
CA PHE A 22 20.25 15.64 7.10
C PHE A 22 20.37 14.29 7.82
N HIS A 23 19.55 14.04 8.84
CA HIS A 23 19.53 12.77 9.58
C HIS A 23 18.65 11.69 8.92
N TYR A 24 17.80 12.05 7.96
CA TYR A 24 16.98 11.09 7.22
C TYR A 24 17.80 10.30 6.20
N SER A 25 17.40 9.06 5.91
CA SER A 25 18.10 8.17 4.98
C SER A 25 17.54 8.23 3.55
N TYR A 26 17.94 9.24 2.77
CA TYR A 26 17.53 9.36 1.36
C TYR A 26 18.21 8.40 0.37
N ASP A 27 17.47 7.93 -0.65
CA ASP A 27 18.02 7.13 -1.75
C ASP A 27 18.64 7.99 -2.87
N SER A 28 19.83 8.53 -2.57
CA SER A 28 20.61 9.35 -3.51
C SER A 28 21.46 8.54 -4.52
N LYS A 29 21.47 7.20 -4.46
CA LYS A 29 22.49 6.39 -5.16
C LYS A 29 22.42 6.53 -6.67
N THR A 30 21.21 6.43 -7.23
CA THR A 30 20.96 6.57 -8.66
C THR A 30 21.36 7.96 -9.14
N LEU A 31 20.96 9.02 -8.43
CA LEU A 31 21.32 10.40 -8.77
C LEU A 31 22.84 10.64 -8.74
N LYS A 32 23.53 10.12 -7.72
CA LYS A 32 25.00 10.18 -7.64
C LYS A 32 25.66 9.48 -8.81
N SER A 33 25.13 8.33 -9.23
CA SER A 33 25.63 7.62 -10.40
C SER A 33 25.44 8.42 -11.68
N LEU A 34 24.23 8.95 -11.91
CA LEU A 34 23.92 9.77 -13.08
C LEU A 34 24.80 11.04 -13.14
N PHE A 35 25.04 11.67 -11.99
CA PHE A 35 25.95 12.82 -11.89
C PHE A 35 27.39 12.45 -12.24
N LYS A 36 27.90 11.32 -11.70
CA LYS A 36 29.26 10.82 -12.03
C LYS A 36 29.41 10.45 -13.51
N SER A 37 28.33 10.01 -14.14
CA SER A 37 28.29 9.66 -15.56
C SER A 37 28.06 10.87 -16.49
N ASN A 38 27.99 12.10 -15.95
CA ASN A 38 27.71 13.33 -16.70
C ASN A 38 26.44 13.23 -17.58
N ILE A 39 25.43 12.51 -17.11
CA ILE A 39 24.13 12.43 -17.79
C ILE A 39 23.44 13.79 -17.73
N SER A 40 22.86 14.23 -18.85
CA SER A 40 22.17 15.52 -18.92
C SER A 40 20.99 15.56 -17.93
N LYS A 41 20.81 16.71 -17.26
CA LYS A 41 19.66 16.94 -16.36
C LYS A 41 18.31 16.90 -17.11
N GLU A 42 18.34 17.03 -18.44
CA GLU A 42 17.17 16.96 -19.31
C GLU A 42 16.77 15.52 -19.68
N GLU A 43 17.62 14.52 -19.41
CA GLU A 43 17.28 13.14 -19.69
C GLU A 43 16.16 12.63 -18.77
N ILE A 44 15.26 11.84 -19.35
CA ILE A 44 14.10 11.24 -18.65
C ILE A 44 14.54 10.45 -17.42
N SER A 45 15.68 9.74 -17.51
CA SER A 45 16.27 8.96 -16.42
C SER A 45 16.63 9.85 -15.22
N TYR A 46 17.26 11.00 -15.49
CA TYR A 46 17.61 11.99 -14.48
C TYR A 46 16.38 12.67 -13.89
N LEU A 47 15.46 13.16 -14.74
CA LEU A 47 14.23 13.82 -14.30
C LEU A 47 13.39 12.92 -13.40
N THR A 48 13.28 11.63 -13.73
CA THR A 48 12.54 10.65 -12.93
C THR A 48 13.20 10.42 -11.58
N ALA A 49 14.53 10.19 -11.56
CA ALA A 49 15.27 9.99 -10.32
C ALA A 49 15.24 11.23 -9.42
N TYR A 50 15.37 12.42 -10.02
CA TYR A 50 15.36 13.70 -9.30
C TYR A 50 13.97 13.99 -8.73
N SER A 51 12.91 13.79 -9.51
CA SER A 51 11.53 13.97 -9.05
C SER A 51 11.19 13.04 -7.89
N SER A 52 11.61 11.77 -7.96
CA SER A 52 11.42 10.80 -6.87
C SER A 52 12.15 11.23 -5.60
N PHE A 53 13.41 11.63 -5.72
CA PHE A 53 14.23 12.06 -4.59
C PHE A 53 13.72 13.34 -3.94
N LYS A 54 13.29 14.31 -4.76
CA LYS A 54 12.64 15.53 -4.31
C LYS A 54 11.34 15.25 -3.54
N GLY A 55 10.59 14.24 -3.98
CA GLY A 55 9.41 13.72 -3.27
C GLY A 55 9.75 13.22 -1.87
N GLU A 56 10.83 12.44 -1.72
CA GLU A 56 11.29 11.93 -0.42
C GLU A 56 11.70 13.06 0.54
N ILE A 57 12.39 14.10 0.04
CA ILE A 57 12.71 15.29 0.85
C ILE A 57 11.43 16.02 1.27
N TYR A 58 10.51 16.24 0.33
CA TYR A 58 9.23 16.89 0.61
C TYR A 58 8.45 16.15 1.70
N GLU A 59 8.36 14.82 1.63
CA GLU A 59 7.69 14.00 2.64
C GLU A 59 8.29 14.18 4.04
N ASN A 60 9.63 14.22 4.14
CA ASN A 60 10.30 14.42 5.42
C ASN A 60 10.16 15.86 5.94
N ILE A 61 10.14 16.87 5.07
CA ILE A 61 9.81 18.26 5.46
C ILE A 61 8.41 18.32 6.07
N ILE A 62 7.40 17.77 5.39
CA ILE A 62 6.03 17.79 5.91
C ILE A 62 5.95 16.98 7.21
N TYR A 63 6.67 15.86 7.33
CA TYR A 63 6.70 15.07 8.56
C TYR A 63 7.24 15.87 9.76
N GLU A 64 8.38 16.55 9.60
CA GLU A 64 8.96 17.43 10.63
C GLU A 64 8.00 18.55 11.03
N LEU A 65 7.36 19.20 10.06
CA LEU A 65 6.38 20.24 10.36
C LEU A 65 5.10 19.70 11.03
N LEU A 66 4.70 18.47 10.71
CA LEU A 66 3.61 17.78 11.39
C LEU A 66 3.97 17.38 12.81
N LEU A 67 5.24 17.04 13.09
CA LEU A 67 5.73 16.76 14.43
C LEU A 67 5.57 18.00 15.33
N ASP A 68 6.00 19.17 14.84
CA ASP A 68 5.81 20.47 15.51
C ASP A 68 4.32 20.80 15.71
N TYR A 69 3.51 20.58 14.67
CA TYR A 69 2.06 20.79 14.71
C TYR A 69 1.39 19.91 15.76
N ALA A 70 1.74 18.62 15.82
CA ALA A 70 1.19 17.67 16.78
C ALA A 70 1.52 18.04 18.22
N LYS A 71 2.72 18.58 18.46
CA LYS A 71 3.14 19.04 19.78
C LYS A 71 2.21 20.13 20.31
N THR A 72 1.90 21.11 19.47
CA THR A 72 1.16 22.33 19.84
C THR A 72 -0.35 22.22 19.68
N ASN A 73 -0.86 21.25 18.91
CA ASN A 73 -2.29 21.04 18.72
C ASN A 73 -2.87 20.11 19.80
N ASP A 74 -3.82 20.62 20.58
CA ASP A 74 -4.43 19.87 21.69
C ASP A 74 -5.36 18.73 21.26
N ASP A 75 -5.90 18.76 20.03
CA ASP A 75 -6.75 17.68 19.52
C ASP A 75 -5.94 16.42 19.19
N ILE A 76 -4.64 16.58 18.95
CA ILE A 76 -3.71 15.48 18.74
C ILE A 76 -3.23 14.98 20.11
N LYS A 77 -3.59 13.73 20.42
CA LYS A 77 -3.27 13.05 21.68
C LYS A 77 -2.10 12.08 21.55
N GLY A 78 -1.74 11.72 20.32
CA GLY A 78 -0.64 10.82 20.02
C GLY A 78 -0.11 11.05 18.61
N PHE A 79 1.19 11.05 18.42
CA PHE A 79 1.84 11.16 17.11
C PHE A 79 2.91 10.08 16.99
N VAL A 80 2.83 9.27 15.94
CA VAL A 80 3.72 8.12 15.76
C VAL A 80 5.06 8.59 15.20
N LEU A 81 6.12 8.34 15.95
CA LEU A 81 7.48 8.66 15.56
C LEU A 81 7.99 7.74 14.43
N LYS A 82 8.77 8.29 13.49
CA LYS A 82 9.44 7.57 12.40
C LYS A 82 10.82 8.17 12.11
N GLY A 83 11.54 7.61 11.14
CA GLY A 83 12.74 8.25 10.60
C GLY A 83 13.89 8.26 11.62
N PRO A 84 14.53 9.41 11.86
CA PRO A 84 15.63 9.54 12.79
C PRO A 84 15.18 9.49 14.26
N TYR A 85 13.88 9.53 14.58
CA TYR A 85 13.37 9.52 15.96
C TYR A 85 13.07 8.13 16.50
N GLN A 86 13.51 7.08 15.81
CA GLN A 86 13.22 5.69 16.16
C GLN A 86 14.52 4.90 16.26
N ASP A 87 14.70 4.21 17.38
CA ASP A 87 15.86 3.35 17.53
C ASP A 87 15.72 2.10 16.65
N LYS A 88 16.83 1.66 16.04
CA LYS A 88 16.83 0.57 15.03
C LYS A 88 16.65 -0.83 15.64
N GLU A 89 16.13 -0.93 16.85
CA GLU A 89 16.02 -2.19 17.60
C GLU A 89 14.86 -3.08 17.14
N ASN A 90 13.96 -2.59 16.27
CA ASN A 90 12.80 -3.36 15.76
C ASN A 90 13.14 -4.43 14.68
N LYS A 91 14.38 -4.90 14.59
CA LYS A 91 14.88 -5.76 13.50
C LYS A 91 14.19 -7.12 13.33
N PHE A 92 13.36 -7.55 14.29
CA PHE A 92 12.84 -8.93 14.34
C PHE A 92 11.31 -9.07 14.38
N ILE A 93 10.54 -7.99 14.31
CA ILE A 93 9.08 -8.08 14.30
C ILE A 93 8.60 -8.54 12.91
N LYS A 94 8.00 -9.75 12.85
CA LYS A 94 7.59 -10.39 11.59
C LYS A 94 6.27 -9.85 11.03
N SER A 95 5.40 -9.33 11.90
CA SER A 95 4.04 -8.90 11.58
C SER A 95 3.57 -7.81 12.54
N GLY A 96 2.70 -6.93 12.06
CA GLY A 96 2.14 -5.81 12.82
C GLY A 96 2.60 -4.44 12.30
N LEU A 97 2.11 -3.40 12.95
CA LEU A 97 2.55 -2.01 12.80
C LEU A 97 3.92 -1.82 13.48
N LEU A 98 4.90 -1.36 12.73
CA LEU A 98 6.30 -1.23 13.15
C LEU A 98 7.04 -0.20 12.28
N ILE A 99 8.27 0.12 12.68
CA ILE A 99 9.21 0.89 11.87
C ILE A 99 10.11 -0.07 11.11
N ASP A 100 10.15 0.10 9.80
CA ASP A 100 10.84 -0.79 8.89
C ASP A 100 12.34 -0.44 8.77
N ARG A 101 13.06 -1.08 7.83
CA ARG A 101 14.51 -0.83 7.66
C ARG A 101 14.81 0.50 6.95
N THR A 102 13.84 1.06 6.23
CA THR A 102 13.93 2.40 5.63
C THR A 102 13.38 3.47 6.58
N SER A 103 13.14 3.12 7.84
CA SER A 103 12.61 3.99 8.90
C SER A 103 11.20 4.53 8.62
N GLN A 104 10.40 3.82 7.81
CA GLN A 104 9.01 4.17 7.54
C GLN A 104 8.05 3.42 8.47
N ILE A 105 6.87 4.01 8.70
CA ILE A 105 5.81 3.35 9.45
C ILE A 105 5.12 2.37 8.51
N VAL A 106 5.20 1.08 8.83
CA VAL A 106 4.64 0.02 7.98
C VAL A 106 3.80 -0.95 8.79
N PHE A 107 2.81 -1.54 8.14
CA PHE A 107 2.12 -2.71 8.64
C PHE A 107 2.57 -3.94 7.86
N LYS A 108 3.26 -4.87 8.53
CA LYS A 108 3.77 -6.10 7.93
C LYS A 108 2.89 -7.32 8.23
N SER A 109 2.93 -8.27 7.31
CA SER A 109 2.58 -9.66 7.60
C SER A 109 3.61 -10.59 6.97
N ALA A 110 4.19 -11.47 7.79
CA ALA A 110 5.23 -12.41 7.36
C ALA A 110 6.35 -11.74 6.54
N TYR A 111 6.90 -10.65 7.08
CA TYR A 111 7.97 -9.83 6.51
C TYR A 111 7.64 -9.03 5.25
N LYS A 112 6.41 -9.12 4.73
CA LYS A 112 5.97 -8.33 3.57
C LYS A 112 5.12 -7.15 4.02
N ASP A 113 5.40 -5.98 3.46
CA ASP A 113 4.63 -4.77 3.70
C ASP A 113 3.24 -4.90 3.09
N ILE A 114 2.22 -4.77 3.93
CA ILE A 114 0.83 -4.65 3.48
C ILE A 114 0.57 -3.18 3.14
N SER A 115 1.00 -2.27 4.01
CA SER A 115 0.86 -0.84 3.79
C SER A 115 1.98 -0.08 4.50
N GLU A 116 2.35 1.06 3.94
CA GLU A 116 3.26 2.07 4.50
C GLU A 116 2.46 3.33 4.82
N PHE A 117 2.89 4.16 5.76
CA PHE A 117 2.22 5.40 6.16
C PHE A 117 3.24 6.53 6.32
N ASP A 118 2.96 7.69 5.73
CA ASP A 118 3.88 8.84 5.77
C ASP A 118 3.92 9.45 7.17
N ALA A 119 2.77 9.49 7.83
CA ALA A 119 2.62 9.74 9.26
C ALA A 119 1.32 9.11 9.79
N LEU A 120 1.26 8.89 11.10
CA LEU A 120 0.07 8.47 11.83
C LEU A 120 -0.07 9.32 13.10
N PHE A 121 -1.29 9.75 13.40
CA PHE A 121 -1.57 10.42 14.67
C PHE A 121 -2.98 10.10 15.18
N PHE A 122 -3.17 10.25 16.48
CA PHE A 122 -4.37 9.89 17.22
C PHE A 122 -5.01 11.15 17.79
N THR A 123 -6.33 11.16 17.75
CA THR A 123 -7.17 12.09 18.51
C THR A 123 -7.88 11.32 19.62
N GLU A 124 -8.74 11.98 20.37
CA GLU A 124 -9.53 11.33 21.42
C GLU A 124 -10.42 10.19 20.89
N LYS A 125 -10.95 10.32 19.67
CA LYS A 125 -11.94 9.38 19.09
C LYS A 125 -11.46 8.67 17.83
N GLY A 126 -10.31 9.06 17.29
CA GLY A 126 -9.92 8.66 15.95
C GLY A 126 -8.43 8.52 15.73
N LEU A 127 -8.11 7.98 14.56
CA LEU A 127 -6.77 7.88 14.00
C LEU A 127 -6.78 8.58 12.64
N TYR A 128 -5.77 9.40 12.40
CA TYR A 128 -5.47 10.00 11.13
C TYR A 128 -4.23 9.36 10.54
N PHE A 129 -4.35 8.88 9.31
CA PHE A 129 -3.19 8.53 8.50
C PHE A 129 -2.91 9.63 7.49
N VAL A 130 -1.63 9.93 7.28
CA VAL A 130 -1.19 10.98 6.37
C VAL A 130 -0.71 10.35 5.07
N GLU A 131 -1.07 11.00 3.97
CA GLU A 131 -0.63 10.67 2.62
C GLU A 131 -0.21 11.95 1.90
N MET A 132 1.00 11.93 1.37
CA MET A 132 1.66 13.08 0.78
C MET A 132 1.91 12.82 -0.69
N SER A 133 1.73 13.84 -1.54
CA SER A 133 2.08 13.70 -2.95
C SER A 133 2.45 15.03 -3.60
N THR A 134 3.55 15.00 -4.34
CA THR A 134 3.96 16.06 -5.27
C THR A 134 3.38 15.87 -6.67
N SER A 135 2.68 14.74 -6.93
CA SER A 135 2.03 14.48 -8.21
C SER A 135 0.81 15.38 -8.41
N LYS A 136 0.74 16.04 -9.58
CA LYS A 136 -0.41 16.88 -9.95
C LYS A 136 -1.68 16.07 -10.27
N LYS A 137 -1.54 14.76 -10.53
CA LYS A 137 -2.66 13.82 -10.73
C LYS A 137 -2.88 12.99 -9.47
N THR A 138 -4.12 12.96 -8.97
CA THR A 138 -4.49 12.33 -7.70
C THR A 138 -5.17 10.96 -7.85
N SER A 139 -5.43 10.49 -9.07
CA SER A 139 -6.21 9.27 -9.32
C SER A 139 -5.58 7.99 -8.76
N SER A 140 -4.24 7.88 -8.78
CA SER A 140 -3.51 6.76 -8.19
C SER A 140 -3.54 6.79 -6.65
N LEU A 141 -3.70 7.96 -6.04
CA LEU A 141 -3.70 8.14 -4.60
C LEU A 141 -4.97 7.54 -3.97
N ASN A 142 -6.15 7.76 -4.57
CA ASN A 142 -7.42 7.22 -4.06
C ASN A 142 -7.38 5.70 -3.79
N LYS A 143 -6.84 4.91 -4.72
CA LYS A 143 -6.71 3.45 -4.52
C LYS A 143 -5.82 3.08 -3.33
N ARG A 144 -4.80 3.89 -3.03
CA ARG A 144 -3.94 3.67 -1.85
C ARG A 144 -4.68 4.01 -0.56
N LEU A 145 -5.56 5.02 -0.59
CA LEU A 145 -6.38 5.41 0.56
C LEU A 145 -7.35 4.32 0.98
N ASP A 146 -8.06 3.68 0.05
CA ASP A 146 -9.03 2.62 0.35
C ASP A 146 -8.36 1.47 1.13
N LYS A 147 -7.18 1.04 0.65
CA LYS A 147 -6.38 -0.01 1.31
C LYS A 147 -5.94 0.38 2.71
N LYS A 148 -5.42 1.60 2.89
CA LYS A 148 -4.97 2.12 4.19
C LYS A 148 -6.13 2.22 5.17
N TYR A 149 -7.23 2.83 4.72
CA TYR A 149 -8.46 2.97 5.49
C TYR A 149 -8.98 1.62 5.96
N ALA A 150 -9.11 0.65 5.04
CA ALA A 150 -9.65 -0.67 5.36
C ALA A 150 -8.75 -1.43 6.34
N LEU A 151 -7.44 -1.39 6.16
CA LEU A 151 -6.48 -2.00 7.08
C LEU A 151 -6.59 -1.39 8.48
N LEU A 152 -6.57 -0.07 8.58
CA LEU A 152 -6.66 0.64 9.85
C LEU A 152 -8.00 0.40 10.55
N LYS A 153 -9.11 0.37 9.80
CA LYS A 153 -10.44 0.05 10.33
C LYS A 153 -10.51 -1.37 10.88
N MET A 154 -9.80 -2.31 10.26
CA MET A 154 -9.72 -3.70 10.71
C MET A 154 -8.93 -3.87 12.02
N ILE A 155 -7.82 -3.13 12.20
CA ILE A 155 -6.95 -3.26 13.37
C ILE A 155 -7.35 -2.32 14.52
N PHE A 156 -7.99 -1.19 14.24
CA PHE A 156 -8.55 -0.24 15.20
C PHE A 156 -10.08 -0.11 15.03
N PRO A 157 -10.86 -1.17 15.33
CA PRO A 157 -12.30 -1.19 15.04
C PRO A 157 -13.10 -0.12 15.80
N HIS A 158 -12.59 0.32 16.95
CA HIS A 158 -13.24 1.30 17.83
C HIS A 158 -12.90 2.76 17.51
N LEU A 159 -11.95 3.01 16.59
CA LEU A 159 -11.56 4.35 16.20
C LEU A 159 -12.28 4.79 14.91
N GLU A 160 -12.54 6.09 14.83
CA GLU A 160 -12.84 6.74 13.56
C GLU A 160 -11.55 6.88 12.75
N ILE A 161 -11.53 6.31 11.54
CA ILE A 161 -10.37 6.37 10.66
C ILE A 161 -10.56 7.56 9.72
N ASN A 162 -9.61 8.49 9.74
CA ASN A 162 -9.57 9.67 8.90
C ASN A 162 -8.25 9.71 8.13
N ALA A 163 -8.22 10.50 7.06
CA ALA A 163 -7.01 10.75 6.30
C ALA A 163 -6.68 12.24 6.28
N LEU A 164 -5.40 12.56 6.36
CA LEU A 164 -4.88 13.89 6.04
C LEU A 164 -4.07 13.78 4.74
N ILE A 165 -4.55 14.43 3.68
CA ILE A 165 -3.94 14.37 2.36
C ILE A 165 -3.20 15.68 2.12
N VAL A 166 -1.88 15.62 1.97
CA VAL A 166 -1.04 16.81 1.73
C VAL A 166 -0.58 16.81 0.27
N LEU A 167 -1.05 17.79 -0.49
CA LEU A 167 -0.80 17.93 -1.93
C LEU A 167 -0.10 19.26 -2.20
N THR A 168 0.53 19.38 -3.36
CA THR A 168 1.10 20.66 -3.77
C THR A 168 0.15 21.46 -4.68
N VAL A 169 0.34 22.78 -4.73
CA VAL A 169 -0.40 23.70 -5.61
C VAL A 169 -0.45 23.19 -7.06
N GLY A 170 -1.59 23.38 -7.73
CA GLY A 170 -1.81 22.86 -9.09
C GLY A 170 -2.22 21.39 -9.17
N SER A 171 -2.40 20.70 -8.03
CA SER A 171 -2.99 19.37 -8.01
C SER A 171 -4.45 19.36 -8.47
N THR A 172 -4.81 18.40 -9.30
CA THR A 172 -6.15 18.25 -9.89
C THR A 172 -6.93 17.13 -9.21
N GLY A 173 -8.27 17.17 -9.30
CA GLY A 173 -9.13 16.10 -8.75
C GLY A 173 -9.35 16.15 -7.24
N LEU A 174 -9.13 17.30 -6.59
CA LEU A 174 -9.31 17.49 -5.14
C LEU A 174 -10.72 17.15 -4.63
N ARG A 175 -11.74 17.20 -5.50
CA ARG A 175 -13.13 16.85 -5.14
C ARG A 175 -13.41 15.35 -5.14
N ASN A 176 -12.45 14.53 -5.59
CA ASN A 176 -12.62 13.08 -5.75
C ASN A 176 -12.14 12.30 -4.52
N PHE A 177 -11.71 12.98 -3.47
CA PHE A 177 -11.30 12.32 -2.23
C PHE A 177 -12.52 11.92 -1.39
N PRO A 178 -12.42 10.82 -0.63
CA PRO A 178 -13.49 10.34 0.22
C PRO A 178 -13.78 11.29 1.38
N SER A 179 -14.98 11.22 1.97
CA SER A 179 -15.45 12.13 3.02
C SER A 179 -14.62 12.10 4.31
N TYR A 180 -13.88 11.02 4.56
CA TYR A 180 -12.97 10.91 5.69
C TYR A 180 -11.62 11.61 5.47
N ALA A 181 -11.39 12.20 4.29
CA ALA A 181 -10.15 12.89 3.95
C ALA A 181 -10.24 14.40 4.20
N THR A 182 -9.29 14.93 4.94
CA THR A 182 -8.99 16.36 5.02
C THR A 182 -7.87 16.67 4.03
N ILE A 183 -8.02 17.72 3.21
CA ILE A 183 -7.05 18.06 2.16
C ILE A 183 -6.31 19.33 2.54
N TRP A 184 -4.98 19.24 2.53
CA TRP A 184 -4.05 20.34 2.71
C TRP A 184 -3.28 20.57 1.42
N VAL A 185 -3.14 21.83 1.03
CA VAL A 185 -2.40 22.23 -0.18
C VAL A 185 -1.24 23.12 0.23
N THR A 186 -0.02 22.71 -0.10
CA THR A 186 1.23 23.43 0.17
C THR A 186 1.84 23.97 -1.13
N LYS A 187 2.85 24.81 -1.01
CA LYS A 187 3.76 25.12 -2.12
C LYS A 187 4.53 23.87 -2.58
N ASP A 188 5.08 23.93 -3.78
CA ASP A 188 6.10 22.98 -4.22
C ASP A 188 7.42 23.26 -3.48
N LEU A 189 8.24 22.23 -3.28
CA LEU A 189 9.61 22.41 -2.78
C LEU A 189 10.44 23.07 -3.89
N GLU A 190 10.98 24.26 -3.68
CA GLU A 190 11.76 25.01 -4.70
C GLU A 190 13.21 25.31 -4.27
N ASP A 191 13.63 24.82 -3.10
CA ASP A 191 14.98 25.00 -2.57
C ASP A 191 15.98 24.03 -3.21
N ASP A 192 16.41 24.34 -4.43
CA ASP A 192 17.37 23.53 -5.17
C ASP A 192 18.73 23.41 -4.45
N THR A 193 19.13 24.43 -3.69
CA THR A 193 20.35 24.41 -2.89
C THR A 193 20.28 23.35 -1.80
N LEU A 194 19.19 23.31 -1.02
CA LEU A 194 18.96 22.26 -0.03
C LEU A 194 18.95 20.87 -0.68
N ILE A 195 18.27 20.72 -1.81
CA ILE A 195 18.18 19.42 -2.50
C ILE A 195 19.59 18.95 -2.88
N GLU A 196 20.40 19.81 -3.50
CA GLU A 196 21.79 19.48 -3.86
C GLU A 196 22.66 19.18 -2.62
N GLU A 197 22.54 19.97 -1.55
CA GLU A 197 23.21 19.71 -0.26
C GLU A 197 22.88 18.31 0.27
N ILE A 198 21.61 17.92 0.28
CA ILE A 198 21.17 16.60 0.76
C ILE A 198 21.65 15.47 -0.18
N ILE A 199 21.64 15.67 -1.50
CA ILE A 199 22.17 14.69 -2.46
C ILE A 199 23.62 14.38 -2.08
N PHE A 200 24.47 15.39 -1.93
CA PHE A 200 25.90 15.22 -1.78
C PHE A 200 26.39 15.12 -0.32
N ALA A 201 25.48 15.20 0.66
CA ALA A 201 25.79 15.02 2.07
C ALA A 201 26.60 13.74 2.30
N LYS A 202 27.83 13.91 2.81
CA LYS A 202 28.68 12.80 3.24
C LYS A 202 28.14 12.28 4.56
N LYS A 203 27.43 11.16 4.53
CA LYS A 203 26.98 10.48 5.75
C LYS A 203 28.14 9.64 6.29
N VAL A 204 28.80 10.06 7.36
CA VAL A 204 29.70 9.16 8.08
C VAL A 204 28.83 8.09 8.74
N LYS A 205 29.29 6.84 8.78
CA LYS A 205 28.52 5.71 9.38
C LYS A 205 28.05 5.98 10.82
N ASN A 206 28.67 6.93 11.53
CA ASN A 206 28.34 7.34 12.89
C ASN A 206 27.43 8.60 12.97
N ASP A 207 27.09 9.23 11.85
CA ASP A 207 26.28 10.48 11.79
C ASP A 207 24.79 10.23 11.57
N LEU A 208 24.40 8.99 11.21
CA LEU A 208 23.00 8.55 11.27
C LEU A 208 22.60 8.28 12.73
N GLN A 209 22.87 9.24 13.60
CA GLN A 209 22.44 9.21 15.00
C GLN A 209 20.92 9.32 15.03
N THR A 210 20.31 8.48 15.85
CA THR A 210 18.92 8.64 16.24
C THR A 210 18.78 10.00 16.90
N LEU A 211 18.01 10.91 16.30
CA LEU A 211 17.64 12.15 16.94
C LEU A 211 16.75 11.83 18.14
N LYS A 212 16.98 12.50 19.26
CA LYS A 212 16.01 12.46 20.35
C LYS A 212 14.79 13.23 19.90
N ALA A 213 13.62 12.59 19.95
CA ALA A 213 12.37 13.29 19.75
C ALA A 213 12.26 14.44 20.78
N PRO A 214 11.65 15.58 20.42
CA PRO A 214 11.38 16.63 21.38
C PRO A 214 10.62 16.06 22.59
N ASN A 215 10.89 16.54 23.80
CA ASN A 215 10.23 16.01 25.00
C ASN A 215 8.72 16.33 24.94
N SER A 216 7.89 15.29 24.78
CA SER A 216 6.43 15.37 24.68
C SER A 216 5.83 14.00 24.98
N ASP A 217 4.78 13.98 25.81
CA ASP A 217 3.99 12.79 26.13
C ASP A 217 3.11 12.33 24.96
N LYS A 218 2.88 13.21 23.97
CA LYS A 218 2.15 12.89 22.73
C LYS A 218 2.94 12.00 21.78
N TYR A 219 4.25 11.82 21.95
CA TYR A 219 5.03 11.06 20.98
C TYR A 219 5.05 9.57 21.30
N LEU A 220 4.66 8.78 20.29
CA LEU A 220 4.41 7.35 20.42
C LEU A 220 5.37 6.55 19.55
N GLU A 221 5.92 5.49 20.13
CA GLU A 221 6.67 4.47 19.42
C GLU A 221 5.71 3.52 18.69
N ALA A 222 5.96 3.20 17.41
CA ALA A 222 5.05 2.36 16.63
C ALA A 222 4.81 0.97 17.27
N TYR A 223 5.84 0.38 17.89
CA TYR A 223 5.75 -0.93 18.55
C TYR A 223 4.91 -0.90 19.83
N SER A 224 4.72 0.28 20.45
CA SER A 224 3.94 0.43 21.70
C SER A 224 2.43 0.42 21.47
N LEU A 225 2.00 0.62 20.22
CA LEU A 225 0.60 0.76 19.85
C LEU A 225 -0.15 -0.57 20.04
N LYS A 226 -1.29 -0.50 20.74
CA LYS A 226 -2.19 -1.64 20.96
C LYS A 226 -3.29 -1.65 19.91
N TYR A 227 -3.40 -2.74 19.17
CA TYR A 227 -4.40 -2.93 18.12
C TYR A 227 -4.78 -4.40 17.98
N LYS A 228 -5.90 -4.65 17.28
CA LYS A 228 -6.35 -6.00 16.96
C LYS A 228 -5.39 -6.64 15.95
N LYS A 229 -4.89 -7.83 16.28
CA LYS A 229 -4.05 -8.61 15.36
C LYS A 229 -4.80 -8.93 14.08
N PHE A 230 -4.14 -8.72 12.94
CA PHE A 230 -4.66 -9.08 11.62
C PHE A 230 -3.78 -10.18 10.99
N ALA A 231 -4.33 -11.40 10.94
CA ALA A 231 -3.64 -12.56 10.39
C ALA A 231 -3.90 -12.66 8.89
N TYR A 232 -3.03 -12.05 8.07
CA TYR A 232 -3.25 -11.88 6.63
C TYR A 232 -3.54 -13.19 5.88
N PHE A 233 -2.61 -14.16 5.92
CA PHE A 233 -2.75 -15.43 5.18
C PHE A 233 -3.84 -16.34 5.75
N PRO A 234 -3.96 -16.53 7.08
CA PRO A 234 -5.09 -17.28 7.64
C PRO A 234 -6.45 -16.68 7.29
N THR A 235 -6.56 -15.35 7.18
CA THR A 235 -7.80 -14.71 6.75
C THR A 235 -8.10 -14.99 5.27
N LEU A 236 -7.11 -14.99 4.38
CA LEU A 236 -7.28 -15.39 2.98
C LEU A 236 -7.74 -16.85 2.85
N GLU A 237 -7.13 -17.75 3.61
CA GLU A 237 -7.55 -19.15 3.67
C GLU A 237 -8.98 -19.31 4.22
N TRP A 238 -9.32 -18.55 5.27
CA TRP A 238 -10.69 -18.53 5.81
C TRP A 238 -11.71 -18.04 4.76
N ILE A 239 -11.37 -17.02 3.97
CA ILE A 239 -12.20 -16.51 2.86
C ILE A 239 -12.41 -17.61 1.82
N LEU A 240 -11.32 -18.25 1.35
CA LEU A 240 -11.39 -19.37 0.40
C LEU A 240 -12.34 -20.45 0.95
N ASN A 241 -12.03 -21.00 2.12
CA ASN A 241 -12.78 -22.12 2.68
C ASN A 241 -14.25 -21.75 2.94
N THR A 242 -14.53 -20.54 3.44
CA THR A 242 -15.90 -20.11 3.76
C THR A 242 -16.74 -19.90 2.52
N SER A 243 -16.18 -19.31 1.46
CA SER A 243 -16.86 -19.16 0.17
C SER A 243 -17.26 -20.50 -0.47
N ARG A 244 -16.63 -21.61 -0.05
CA ARG A 244 -16.84 -22.98 -0.55
C ARG A 244 -17.77 -23.83 0.32
N LYS A 245 -18.35 -23.29 1.40
CA LYS A 245 -19.19 -24.06 2.35
C LYS A 245 -20.63 -24.27 1.90
N ASN A 246 -21.10 -23.53 0.90
CA ASN A 246 -22.50 -23.60 0.50
C ASN A 246 -22.79 -24.95 -0.21
N PRO A 247 -23.82 -25.71 0.21
CA PRO A 247 -24.10 -27.01 -0.37
C PRO A 247 -24.65 -26.95 -1.80
N LYS A 248 -25.18 -25.79 -2.23
CA LYS A 248 -25.78 -25.61 -3.56
C LYS A 248 -24.82 -25.03 -4.58
N PHE A 249 -23.82 -24.29 -4.13
CA PHE A 249 -22.92 -23.53 -5.00
C PHE A 249 -21.47 -23.85 -4.65
N ASN A 250 -20.68 -24.18 -5.67
CA ASN A 250 -19.25 -24.37 -5.50
C ASN A 250 -18.57 -23.10 -4.96
N VAL A 251 -19.05 -21.90 -5.33
CA VAL A 251 -18.61 -20.64 -4.73
C VAL A 251 -19.85 -19.79 -4.41
N ASP A 252 -20.03 -19.43 -3.14
CA ASP A 252 -21.13 -18.58 -2.69
C ASP A 252 -20.81 -17.11 -2.91
N LEU A 253 -21.36 -16.53 -3.98
CA LEU A 253 -21.13 -15.13 -4.30
C LEU A 253 -21.67 -14.16 -3.25
N ARG A 254 -22.74 -14.54 -2.52
CA ARG A 254 -23.36 -13.66 -1.51
C ARG A 254 -22.48 -13.47 -0.28
N PHE A 255 -21.55 -14.39 -0.03
CA PHE A 255 -20.56 -14.24 1.03
C PHE A 255 -19.74 -12.96 0.84
N PHE A 256 -19.41 -12.62 -0.42
CA PHE A 256 -18.56 -11.49 -0.76
C PHE A 256 -19.25 -10.13 -0.65
N SER A 257 -20.58 -10.08 -0.56
CA SER A 257 -21.37 -8.83 -0.55
C SER A 257 -21.54 -8.20 0.84
N SER A 258 -20.79 -8.65 1.85
CA SER A 258 -20.85 -8.07 3.20
C SER A 258 -19.86 -6.91 3.37
N SER A 259 -20.18 -5.95 4.24
CA SER A 259 -19.31 -4.80 4.55
C SER A 259 -17.92 -5.20 5.06
N ARG A 260 -17.84 -6.32 5.78
CA ARG A 260 -16.55 -6.89 6.20
C ARG A 260 -15.73 -7.40 5.02
N MET A 261 -16.37 -8.02 4.03
CA MET A 261 -15.69 -8.51 2.83
C MET A 261 -15.23 -7.38 1.93
N GLU A 262 -15.94 -6.25 1.91
CA GLU A 262 -15.51 -5.03 1.24
C GLU A 262 -14.15 -4.54 1.76
N LEU A 263 -14.00 -4.42 3.09
CA LEU A 263 -12.72 -4.07 3.72
C LEU A 263 -11.61 -5.07 3.34
N TYR A 264 -11.93 -6.36 3.30
CA TYR A 264 -10.95 -7.36 2.87
C TYR A 264 -10.58 -7.20 1.39
N PHE A 265 -11.52 -6.94 0.50
CA PHE A 265 -11.20 -6.68 -0.90
C PHE A 265 -10.27 -5.47 -1.06
N ASP A 266 -10.44 -4.41 -0.27
CA ASP A 266 -9.56 -3.24 -0.32
C ASP A 266 -8.15 -3.55 0.19
N ILE A 267 -8.02 -4.43 1.18
CA ILE A 267 -6.72 -4.88 1.70
C ILE A 267 -6.00 -5.83 0.72
N TYR A 268 -6.71 -6.83 0.19
CA TYR A 268 -6.11 -7.94 -0.58
C TYR A 268 -6.03 -7.68 -2.08
N THR A 269 -6.90 -6.81 -2.60
CA THR A 269 -7.18 -6.52 -4.03
C THR A 269 -7.63 -7.71 -4.88
N LYS A 270 -7.41 -8.93 -4.41
CA LYS A 270 -7.83 -10.21 -5.00
C LYS A 270 -8.13 -11.24 -3.92
N LEU A 271 -9.19 -12.01 -4.14
CA LEU A 271 -9.59 -13.09 -3.25
C LEU A 271 -9.54 -14.42 -3.99
N TYR A 272 -8.92 -15.41 -3.39
CA TYR A 272 -8.70 -16.74 -3.97
C TYR A 272 -9.93 -17.61 -3.74
N ILE A 273 -10.46 -18.20 -4.81
CA ILE A 273 -11.73 -18.95 -4.77
C ILE A 273 -11.62 -20.40 -5.23
N GLY A 274 -10.47 -20.81 -5.75
CA GLY A 274 -10.21 -22.19 -6.16
C GLY A 274 -9.13 -22.29 -7.24
N TYR A 275 -9.14 -23.41 -7.97
CA TYR A 275 -8.28 -23.61 -9.13
C TYR A 275 -8.98 -24.43 -10.22
N LEU A 276 -8.49 -24.30 -11.45
CA LEU A 276 -8.79 -25.17 -12.58
C LEU A 276 -7.59 -26.08 -12.85
N SER A 277 -7.83 -27.28 -13.39
CA SER A 277 -6.76 -28.01 -14.07
C SER A 277 -6.35 -27.24 -15.34
N VAL A 278 -5.13 -27.47 -15.82
CA VAL A 278 -4.68 -26.91 -17.11
C VAL A 278 -5.63 -27.30 -18.24
N ASP A 279 -6.13 -28.54 -18.26
CA ASP A 279 -7.05 -29.01 -19.28
C ASP A 279 -8.41 -28.30 -19.24
N GLU A 280 -8.96 -28.06 -18.04
CA GLU A 280 -10.19 -27.25 -17.90
C GLU A 280 -9.95 -25.80 -18.30
N PHE A 281 -8.77 -25.25 -17.98
CA PHE A 281 -8.43 -23.89 -18.37
C PHE A 281 -8.23 -23.73 -19.88
N LYS A 282 -7.67 -24.73 -20.57
CA LYS A 282 -7.56 -24.73 -22.04
C LYS A 282 -8.92 -24.72 -22.75
N LYS A 283 -9.99 -25.21 -22.10
CA LYS A 283 -11.36 -25.08 -22.61
C LYS A 283 -11.89 -23.66 -22.52
N LEU A 284 -11.33 -22.82 -21.64
CA LEU A 284 -11.63 -21.38 -21.54
C LEU A 284 -10.76 -20.54 -22.47
N TYR A 285 -9.49 -20.91 -22.62
CA TYR A 285 -8.50 -20.20 -23.41
C TYR A 285 -7.68 -21.22 -24.20
N SER A 286 -8.09 -21.48 -25.44
CA SER A 286 -7.51 -22.51 -26.32
C SER A 286 -6.03 -22.30 -26.59
N ASP A 287 -5.60 -21.04 -26.64
CA ASP A 287 -4.24 -20.64 -26.99
C ASP A 287 -3.29 -20.69 -25.77
N PHE A 288 -3.74 -21.28 -24.66
CA PHE A 288 -2.91 -21.46 -23.48
C PHE A 288 -1.86 -22.56 -23.69
N ASP A 289 -0.61 -22.15 -23.93
CA ASP A 289 0.54 -23.03 -24.22
C ASP A 289 1.55 -23.12 -23.07
N MET A 290 1.32 -22.43 -21.95
CA MET A 290 2.29 -22.32 -20.87
C MET A 290 2.43 -23.62 -20.05
N GLN A 291 3.66 -23.99 -19.72
CA GLN A 291 3.97 -25.13 -18.86
C GLN A 291 3.81 -24.82 -17.37
N VAL A 292 2.65 -25.16 -16.80
CA VAL A 292 2.30 -24.91 -15.39
C VAL A 292 2.88 -26.00 -14.48
N ASP A 293 3.61 -25.58 -13.43
CA ASP A 293 4.38 -26.45 -12.53
C ASP A 293 3.54 -27.55 -11.87
N THR A 294 2.33 -27.20 -11.42
CA THR A 294 1.46 -28.10 -10.65
C THR A 294 0.23 -28.57 -11.41
N GLN A 295 0.14 -28.25 -12.70
CA GLN A 295 -1.07 -28.44 -13.50
C GLN A 295 -2.32 -27.74 -12.93
N ARG A 296 -2.14 -26.75 -12.04
CA ARG A 296 -3.21 -25.96 -11.42
C ARG A 296 -3.11 -24.50 -11.84
N VAL A 297 -4.19 -23.97 -12.41
CA VAL A 297 -4.37 -22.54 -12.68
C VAL A 297 -5.27 -21.97 -11.58
N ILE A 298 -4.71 -21.10 -10.73
CA ILE A 298 -5.44 -20.53 -9.60
C ILE A 298 -6.48 -19.53 -10.11
N VAL A 299 -7.67 -19.55 -9.52
CA VAL A 299 -8.80 -18.67 -9.85
C VAL A 299 -9.02 -17.68 -8.70
N THR A 300 -9.14 -16.39 -9.04
CA THR A 300 -9.36 -15.30 -8.11
C THR A 300 -10.50 -14.39 -8.54
N LEU A 301 -11.12 -13.71 -7.59
CA LEU A 301 -11.97 -12.54 -7.80
C LEU A 301 -11.13 -11.29 -7.55
N GLU A 302 -11.04 -10.39 -8.52
CA GLU A 302 -10.25 -9.15 -8.41
C GLU A 302 -11.08 -7.91 -8.69
N LYS A 303 -10.85 -6.85 -7.92
CA LYS A 303 -11.34 -5.50 -8.26
C LYS A 303 -10.50 -4.98 -9.45
N VAL A 304 -11.01 -5.09 -10.67
CA VAL A 304 -10.33 -4.59 -11.88
C VAL A 304 -10.40 -3.07 -11.99
N ASN A 305 -11.43 -2.47 -11.41
CA ASN A 305 -11.54 -1.04 -11.13
C ASN A 305 -12.32 -0.84 -9.82
N GLN A 306 -12.68 0.41 -9.47
CA GLN A 306 -13.36 0.71 -8.21
C GLN A 306 -14.78 0.12 -8.11
N THR A 307 -15.41 -0.24 -9.23
CA THR A 307 -16.82 -0.66 -9.29
C THR A 307 -17.02 -2.04 -9.88
N GLN A 308 -15.99 -2.65 -10.46
CA GLN A 308 -16.10 -3.90 -11.19
C GLN A 308 -15.15 -4.94 -10.59
N ILE A 309 -15.73 -6.10 -10.30
CA ILE A 309 -15.01 -7.32 -9.99
C ILE A 309 -14.98 -8.19 -11.24
N ASP A 310 -13.87 -8.88 -11.44
CA ASP A 310 -13.69 -9.83 -12.52
C ASP A 310 -13.02 -11.11 -12.03
N ILE A 311 -13.10 -12.17 -12.84
CA ILE A 311 -12.36 -13.41 -12.59
C ILE A 311 -10.98 -13.30 -13.25
N VAL A 312 -9.95 -13.54 -12.46
CA VAL A 312 -8.55 -13.46 -12.91
C VAL A 312 -7.82 -14.74 -12.51
N TYR A 313 -6.92 -15.17 -13.39
CA TYR A 313 -6.22 -16.43 -13.29
C TYR A 313 -4.74 -16.21 -13.03
N TYR A 314 -4.13 -17.16 -12.31
CA TYR A 314 -2.70 -17.16 -12.03
C TYR A 314 -2.07 -18.51 -12.37
N ALA A 315 -1.06 -18.46 -13.24
CA ALA A 315 -0.30 -19.63 -13.69
C ALA A 315 1.16 -19.51 -13.21
N LYS A 316 1.57 -20.44 -12.34
CA LYS A 316 2.97 -20.58 -11.91
C LYS A 316 3.65 -21.61 -12.79
N LEU A 317 4.65 -21.17 -13.56
CA LEU A 317 5.32 -22.04 -14.52
C LEU A 317 6.44 -22.85 -13.87
N THR A 318 6.88 -23.90 -14.57
CA THR A 318 8.02 -24.77 -14.17
C THR A 318 9.30 -23.98 -13.90
N ASN A 319 9.57 -22.93 -14.69
CA ASN A 319 10.68 -21.98 -14.50
C ASN A 319 10.48 -20.98 -13.33
N LYS A 320 9.47 -21.20 -12.50
CA LYS A 320 9.09 -20.37 -11.35
C LYS A 320 8.66 -18.95 -11.70
N LYS A 321 8.45 -18.59 -12.97
CA LYS A 321 7.76 -17.33 -13.31
C LYS A 321 6.27 -17.44 -13.02
N LEU A 322 5.67 -16.34 -12.57
CA LEU A 322 4.24 -16.25 -12.28
C LEU A 322 3.60 -15.30 -13.29
N TYR A 323 2.51 -15.75 -13.91
CA TYR A 323 1.73 -14.94 -14.84
C TYR A 323 0.32 -14.72 -14.29
N ARG A 324 -0.15 -13.48 -14.42
CA ARG A 324 -1.56 -13.10 -14.25
C ARG A 324 -2.21 -13.09 -15.63
N LEU A 325 -3.35 -13.76 -15.76
CA LEU A 325 -4.14 -13.83 -16.98
C LEU A 325 -5.54 -13.31 -16.70
N ARG A 326 -6.02 -12.37 -17.52
CA ARG A 326 -7.41 -11.90 -17.51
C ARG A 326 -7.99 -12.13 -18.90
N LEU A 327 -9.12 -12.81 -18.98
CA LEU A 327 -9.79 -13.11 -20.25
C LEU A 327 -10.85 -12.04 -20.50
N GLU A 328 -10.65 -11.22 -21.53
CA GLU A 328 -11.57 -10.16 -21.95
C GLU A 328 -12.39 -10.66 -23.15
N ASN A 329 -13.71 -10.45 -23.10
CA ASN A 329 -14.65 -10.73 -24.20
C ASN A 329 -14.51 -12.13 -24.86
N GLY A 330 -14.11 -13.14 -24.08
CA GLY A 330 -14.12 -14.56 -24.50
C GLY A 330 -12.97 -15.01 -25.41
N CYS A 331 -12.12 -14.10 -25.92
CA CYS A 331 -11.03 -14.47 -26.84
C CYS A 331 -9.71 -13.73 -26.60
N GLU A 332 -9.70 -12.55 -25.96
CA GLU A 332 -8.46 -11.79 -25.76
C GLU A 332 -7.93 -11.94 -24.34
N ALA A 333 -6.70 -12.45 -24.20
CA ALA A 333 -6.07 -12.63 -22.89
C ALA A 333 -5.07 -11.49 -22.60
N SER A 334 -5.33 -10.72 -21.54
CA SER A 334 -4.32 -9.83 -20.96
C SER A 334 -3.39 -10.64 -20.06
N ILE A 335 -2.16 -10.84 -20.52
CA ILE A 335 -1.14 -11.63 -19.83
C ILE A 335 -0.06 -10.69 -19.28
N LYS A 336 0.23 -10.80 -17.99
CA LYS A 336 1.28 -10.01 -17.32
C LYS A 336 2.14 -10.88 -16.42
N GLN A 337 3.45 -10.84 -16.62
CA GLN A 337 4.39 -11.45 -15.69
C GLN A 337 4.36 -10.67 -14.36
N LYS A 338 4.41 -11.38 -13.23
CA LYS A 338 4.47 -10.80 -11.88
C LYS A 338 5.90 -10.81 -11.34
N GLU A 339 6.24 -9.75 -10.64
CA GLU A 339 7.54 -9.59 -9.97
C GLU A 339 7.84 -10.76 -9.02
N PRO A 340 9.03 -11.41 -9.11
CA PRO A 340 9.38 -12.58 -8.31
C PRO A 340 9.22 -12.40 -6.80
N ASP A 341 9.61 -11.21 -6.31
CA ASP A 341 9.54 -10.83 -4.89
C ASP A 341 8.26 -10.09 -4.52
N GLY A 342 7.35 -9.89 -5.47
CA GLY A 342 6.07 -9.23 -5.25
C GLY A 342 5.18 -10.02 -4.28
N PHE A 343 4.28 -9.29 -3.62
CA PHE A 343 3.33 -9.84 -2.66
C PHE A 343 2.48 -10.98 -3.26
N THR A 344 2.10 -10.86 -4.53
CA THR A 344 1.35 -11.88 -5.28
C THR A 344 2.06 -13.22 -5.39
N ASN A 345 3.39 -13.22 -5.52
CA ASN A 345 4.15 -14.48 -5.53
C ASN A 345 4.11 -15.17 -4.16
N ALA A 346 4.10 -14.41 -3.06
CA ALA A 346 3.95 -14.97 -1.72
C ALA A 346 2.55 -15.58 -1.51
N GLU A 347 1.50 -14.88 -1.93
CA GLU A 347 0.10 -15.38 -1.88
C GLU A 347 -0.07 -16.65 -2.71
N VAL A 348 0.41 -16.67 -3.95
CA VAL A 348 0.33 -17.88 -4.79
C VAL A 348 1.10 -19.04 -4.16
N ARG A 349 2.33 -18.82 -3.66
CA ARG A 349 3.09 -19.88 -2.96
C ARG A 349 2.36 -20.44 -1.74
N PHE A 350 1.65 -19.59 -1.01
CA PHE A 350 0.81 -20.00 0.11
C PHE A 350 -0.37 -20.86 -0.39
N PHE A 351 -1.14 -20.37 -1.36
CA PHE A 351 -2.29 -21.10 -1.88
C PHE A 351 -1.95 -22.41 -2.59
N MET A 352 -0.77 -22.52 -3.20
CA MET A 352 -0.30 -23.80 -3.73
C MET A 352 -0.20 -24.91 -2.68
N LYS A 353 -0.05 -24.56 -1.39
CA LYS A 353 -0.04 -25.50 -0.27
C LYS A 353 -1.42 -25.72 0.36
N VAL A 354 -2.33 -24.75 0.24
CA VAL A 354 -3.68 -24.75 0.84
C VAL A 354 -4.73 -25.36 -0.10
N LEU A 355 -4.52 -25.28 -1.41
CA LEU A 355 -5.48 -25.80 -2.38
C LEU A 355 -5.51 -27.34 -2.38
N GLU A 356 -6.71 -27.88 -2.24
CA GLU A 356 -7.06 -29.30 -2.11
C GLU A 356 -8.13 -29.63 -3.16
N GLU A 357 -8.44 -30.90 -3.38
CA GLU A 357 -9.42 -31.32 -4.40
C GLU A 357 -10.80 -30.66 -4.24
N LYS A 358 -11.25 -30.39 -3.01
CA LYS A 358 -12.50 -29.66 -2.72
C LYS A 358 -12.53 -28.23 -3.29
N HIS A 359 -11.37 -27.68 -3.63
CA HIS A 359 -11.19 -26.35 -4.23
C HIS A 359 -11.10 -26.39 -5.76
N LEU A 360 -11.21 -27.57 -6.38
CA LEU A 360 -11.32 -27.70 -7.82
C LEU A 360 -12.60 -27.03 -8.32
N LEU A 361 -12.45 -26.27 -9.40
CA LEU A 361 -13.50 -25.68 -10.19
C LEU A 361 -13.56 -26.37 -11.55
N HIS A 362 -14.71 -26.27 -12.19
CA HIS A 362 -14.93 -26.70 -13.56
C HIS A 362 -15.40 -25.53 -14.42
N LEU A 363 -15.34 -25.70 -15.73
CA LEU A 363 -15.82 -24.71 -16.70
C LEU A 363 -17.23 -24.18 -16.40
N LYS A 364 -18.14 -25.06 -15.96
CA LYS A 364 -19.51 -24.68 -15.59
C LYS A 364 -19.55 -23.72 -14.41
N ASP A 365 -18.64 -23.86 -13.44
CA ASP A 365 -18.56 -23.01 -12.27
C ASP A 365 -18.09 -21.62 -12.67
N ILE A 366 -17.08 -21.53 -13.53
CA ILE A 366 -16.58 -20.26 -14.07
C ILE A 366 -17.66 -19.52 -14.85
N LYS A 367 -18.37 -20.21 -15.75
CA LYS A 367 -19.49 -19.62 -16.49
C LYS A 367 -20.60 -19.13 -15.55
N HIS A 368 -20.93 -19.90 -14.52
CA HIS A 368 -21.90 -19.51 -13.51
C HIS A 368 -21.42 -18.27 -12.72
N LEU A 369 -20.15 -18.22 -12.34
CA LEU A 369 -19.58 -17.08 -11.61
C LEU A 369 -19.60 -15.81 -12.46
N LEU A 370 -19.13 -15.87 -13.71
CA LEU A 370 -19.14 -14.73 -14.63
C LEU A 370 -20.56 -14.19 -14.86
N LYS A 371 -21.55 -15.08 -15.04
CA LYS A 371 -22.95 -14.69 -15.23
C LYS A 371 -23.53 -13.94 -14.04
N ASN A 372 -23.07 -14.26 -12.82
CA ASN A 372 -23.66 -13.76 -11.58
C ASN A 372 -22.71 -12.84 -10.79
N ILE A 373 -21.59 -12.42 -11.36
CA ILE A 373 -20.56 -11.65 -10.66
C ILE A 373 -21.08 -10.30 -10.15
N SER A 374 -22.11 -9.76 -10.80
CA SER A 374 -22.84 -8.57 -10.38
C SER A 374 -23.53 -8.69 -9.02
N LEU A 375 -23.75 -9.91 -8.51
CA LEU A 375 -24.28 -10.11 -7.15
C LEU A 375 -23.33 -9.65 -6.05
N ILE A 376 -22.04 -9.46 -6.37
CA ILE A 376 -21.08 -8.86 -5.45
C ILE A 376 -21.23 -7.33 -5.53
N GLU A 377 -22.21 -6.82 -4.78
CA GLU A 377 -22.41 -5.38 -4.64
C GLU A 377 -21.67 -4.87 -3.41
N PHE A 378 -20.84 -3.84 -3.60
CA PHE A 378 -20.27 -3.06 -2.51
C PHE A 378 -21.19 -1.90 -2.20
N LYS A 379 -21.61 -1.77 -0.93
CA LYS A 379 -22.47 -0.68 -0.51
C LYS A 379 -21.59 0.55 -0.29
N LYS A 380 -21.59 1.46 -1.27
CA LYS A 380 -20.90 2.76 -1.14
C LYS A 380 -21.51 3.62 -0.05
#